data_AF-A0A316D3I9-F1
#
_entry.id   AF-A0A316D3I9-F1
#
_cell.length_a   1.000
_cell.length_b   1.000
_cell.length_c   1.000
_cell.angle_alpha   90.00
_cell.angle_beta   90.00
_cell.angle_gamma   90.00
#
_symmetry.space_group_name_H-M   'P 1'
#
loop_
_entity.id
_entity.type
_entity.pdbx_description
1 polymer ?
#
loop_
_entity_poly.entity_id
_entity_poly.type
_entity_poly.pdbx_seq_one_letter_code
_entity_poly.pdbx_strand_id
1 'polypeptide(L)'
;MDFRIEWNEQLERELERAAKEVVKEGADIVLADCNPPVKSGKLKDSGHVEVWPDKARAPAGASVVYDAPHAHLVHELPGGHHLENGEDKWVEKAATRKRNEVLRLFESKMMGVLNENG
;
A
#
# COMPACT_ATOMS: atom_id res chain seq x y z
N MET A 1 -26.62 -20.63 10.35
CA MET A 1 -27.06 -19.80 9.21
C MET A 1 -26.10 -20.16 8.09
N ASP A 2 -26.56 -20.91 7.10
CA ASP A 2 -25.74 -21.25 5.92
C ASP A 2 -25.72 -20.02 5.01
N PHE A 3 -24.61 -19.29 5.00
CA PHE A 3 -24.36 -18.26 3.98
C PHE A 3 -23.99 -18.97 2.68
N ARG A 4 -24.85 -18.88 1.66
CA ARG A 4 -24.58 -19.38 0.31
C ARG A 4 -24.38 -18.19 -0.61
N ILE A 5 -23.12 -17.87 -0.87
CA ILE A 5 -22.76 -16.83 -1.84
C ILE A 5 -22.79 -17.46 -3.23
N GLU A 6 -23.66 -16.95 -4.10
CA GLU A 6 -23.69 -17.38 -5.51
C GLU A 6 -22.59 -16.66 -6.28
N TRP A 7 -21.64 -17.43 -6.79
CA TRP A 7 -20.56 -16.88 -7.62
C TRP A 7 -21.12 -16.41 -8.98
N ASN A 8 -20.91 -15.14 -9.31
CA ASN A 8 -21.33 -14.54 -10.58
C ASN A 8 -20.36 -13.43 -11.03
N GLU A 9 -20.50 -12.96 -12.28
CA GLU A 9 -19.61 -11.94 -12.86
C GLU A 9 -19.67 -10.60 -12.13
N GLN A 10 -20.79 -10.26 -11.48
CA GLN A 10 -20.92 -9.02 -10.72
C GLN A 10 -20.10 -9.09 -9.44
N LEU A 11 -20.22 -10.18 -8.69
CA LEU A 11 -19.44 -10.43 -7.48
C LEU A 11 -17.93 -10.42 -7.78
N GLU A 12 -17.52 -11.04 -8.88
CA GLU A 12 -16.11 -11.04 -9.31
C GLU A 12 -15.59 -9.61 -9.54
N ARG A 13 -16.35 -8.77 -10.27
CA ARG A 13 -15.98 -7.36 -10.50
C ARG A 13 -15.93 -6.54 -9.21
N GLU A 14 -16.85 -6.79 -8.28
CA GLU A 14 -16.88 -6.07 -6.99
C GLU A 14 -15.70 -6.46 -6.10
N LEU A 15 -15.32 -7.75 -6.07
CA LEU A 15 -14.14 -8.24 -5.38
C LEU A 15 -12.86 -7.69 -6.01
N GLU A 16 -12.76 -7.62 -7.34
CA GLU A 16 -11.61 -7.00 -8.02
C GLU A 16 -11.48 -5.50 -7.68
N ARG A 17 -12.60 -4.77 -7.66
CA ARG A 17 -12.60 -3.35 -7.26
C ARG A 17 -12.15 -3.19 -5.82
N ALA A 18 -12.69 -4.00 -4.90
CA ALA A 18 -12.32 -3.96 -3.50
C ALA A 18 -10.83 -4.31 -3.29
N ALA A 19 -10.30 -5.28 -4.03
CA ALA A 19 -8.88 -5.62 -3.98
C ALA A 19 -7.99 -4.44 -4.41
N LYS A 20 -8.35 -3.71 -5.48
CA LYS A 20 -7.61 -2.51 -5.92
C LYS A 20 -7.65 -1.39 -4.89
N GLU A 21 -8.80 -1.19 -4.25
CA GLU A 21 -8.94 -0.21 -3.15
C GLU A 21 -8.07 -0.60 -1.95
N VAL A 22 -8.10 -1.86 -1.52
CA VAL A 22 -7.24 -2.36 -0.44
C VAL A 22 -5.77 -2.15 -0.76
N VAL A 23 -5.36 -2.43 -1.99
CA VAL A 23 -3.97 -2.25 -2.43
C VAL A 23 -3.54 -0.79 -2.34
N LYS A 24 -4.40 0.13 -2.81
CA LYS A 24 -4.12 1.56 -2.73
C LYS A 24 -4.05 2.05 -1.29
N GLU A 25 -5.11 1.81 -0.51
CA GLU A 25 -5.20 2.25 0.88
C GLU A 25 -4.13 1.59 1.76
N GLY A 26 -3.79 0.33 1.49
CA GLY A 26 -2.70 -0.38 2.15
C GLY A 26 -1.34 0.27 1.87
N ALA A 27 -1.08 0.64 0.61
CA ALA A 27 0.12 1.39 0.26
C ALA A 27 0.14 2.80 0.88
N ASP A 28 -1.00 3.48 0.99
CA ASP A 28 -1.12 4.77 1.67
C ASP A 28 -0.80 4.64 3.18
N ILE A 29 -1.28 3.59 3.85
CA ILE A 29 -0.95 3.28 5.26
C ILE A 29 0.56 3.09 5.43
N VAL A 30 1.18 2.33 4.51
CA VAL A 30 2.63 2.07 4.54
C VAL A 30 3.40 3.38 4.33
N LEU A 31 3.03 4.19 3.34
CA LEU A 31 3.65 5.48 3.06
C LEU A 31 3.52 6.46 4.23
N ALA A 32 2.36 6.48 4.91
CA ALA A 32 2.14 7.32 6.08
C ALA A 32 3.05 6.96 7.27
N ASP A 33 3.46 5.70 7.39
CA ASP A 33 4.35 5.19 8.44
C ASP A 33 5.85 5.28 8.06
N CYS A 34 6.16 5.63 6.81
CA CYS A 34 7.53 5.86 6.38
C CYS A 34 8.11 7.10 7.06
N ASN A 35 9.10 6.89 7.94
CA ASN A 35 9.86 7.95 8.59
C ASN A 35 11.29 7.97 8.03
N PRO A 36 11.60 8.88 7.10
CA PRO A 36 12.96 8.96 6.56
C PRO A 36 13.92 9.72 7.47
N PRO A 37 15.24 9.56 7.28
CA PRO A 37 16.22 10.48 7.83
C PRO A 37 16.08 11.87 7.20
N VAL A 38 16.20 12.88 8.05
CA VAL A 38 16.40 14.32 7.80
C VAL A 38 15.16 15.24 7.82
N LYS A 39 15.36 16.31 8.60
CA LYS A 39 14.47 17.40 9.05
C LYS A 39 13.85 18.31 7.97
N SER A 40 13.90 17.98 6.67
CA SER A 40 13.49 18.91 5.60
C SER A 40 12.04 18.73 5.09
N GLY A 41 11.29 17.80 5.65
CA GLY A 41 9.92 17.50 5.21
C GLY A 41 9.65 16.02 5.42
N LYS A 42 8.42 15.66 5.79
CA LYS A 42 8.08 14.24 5.99
C LYS A 42 7.97 13.61 4.59
N LEU A 43 8.65 12.48 4.31
CA LEU A 43 8.56 11.82 3.00
C LEU A 43 7.13 11.40 2.61
N LYS A 44 6.22 11.32 3.58
CA LYS A 44 4.77 11.22 3.35
C LYS A 44 4.22 12.33 2.43
N ASP A 45 4.90 13.49 2.38
CA ASP A 45 4.52 14.68 1.62
C ASP A 45 5.31 14.78 0.30
N SER A 46 6.20 13.81 0.01
CA SER A 46 7.14 13.84 -1.12
C SER A 46 7.05 12.60 -2.01
N GLY A 47 5.94 11.88 -1.90
CA GLY A 47 5.61 10.74 -2.73
C GLY A 47 4.12 10.48 -2.73
N HIS A 48 3.68 9.67 -3.70
CA HIS A 48 2.30 9.26 -3.89
C HIS A 48 2.23 7.79 -4.29
N VAL A 49 1.05 7.20 -4.10
CA VAL A 49 0.78 5.82 -4.49
C VAL A 49 0.22 5.78 -5.90
N GLU A 50 0.81 4.95 -6.76
CA GLU A 50 0.31 4.63 -8.09
C GLU A 50 -0.13 3.18 -8.16
N VAL A 51 -1.42 2.93 -8.38
CA VAL A 51 -1.96 1.58 -8.58
C VAL A 51 -1.58 1.10 -9.97
N TRP A 52 -1.13 -0.14 -10.09
CA TRP A 52 -0.76 -0.72 -11.37
C TRP A 52 -1.98 -0.83 -12.30
N PRO A 53 -1.84 -0.51 -13.60
CA PRO A 53 -2.94 -0.62 -14.53
C PRO A 53 -3.36 -2.08 -14.76
N ASP A 54 -4.66 -2.29 -14.94
CA ASP A 54 -5.36 -3.59 -15.12
C ASP A 54 -4.81 -4.51 -16.22
N LYS A 55 -3.92 -4.00 -17.09
CA LYS A 55 -3.33 -4.75 -18.20
C LYS A 55 -2.13 -5.62 -17.78
N ALA A 56 -1.63 -5.50 -16.56
CA ALA A 56 -0.65 -6.45 -16.04
C ALA A 56 -1.39 -7.73 -15.66
N ARG A 57 -1.08 -8.87 -16.30
CA ARG A 57 -1.55 -10.23 -15.91
C ARG A 57 -0.94 -10.67 -14.56
N ALA A 58 -0.93 -9.78 -13.58
CA ALA A 58 -0.32 -9.89 -12.28
C ALA A 58 -1.36 -9.50 -11.21
N PRO A 59 -1.23 -9.96 -9.95
CA PRO A 59 -2.11 -9.52 -8.88
C PRO A 59 -2.15 -7.99 -8.79
N ALA A 60 -3.29 -7.44 -8.35
CA ALA A 60 -3.42 -6.02 -8.07
C ALA A 60 -2.26 -5.57 -7.19
N GLY A 61 -1.58 -4.50 -7.60
CA GLY A 61 -0.38 -4.00 -6.93
C GLY A 61 -0.29 -2.48 -7.06
N ALA A 62 0.58 -1.88 -6.27
CA ALA A 62 0.84 -0.46 -6.30
C ALA A 62 2.33 -0.18 -6.09
N SER A 63 2.78 0.94 -6.66
CA SER A 63 4.10 1.49 -6.46
C SER A 63 3.99 2.73 -5.58
N VAL A 64 4.94 2.91 -4.66
CA VAL A 64 5.16 4.20 -4.00
C VAL A 64 6.16 4.96 -4.86
N VAL A 65 5.71 6.05 -5.47
CA VAL A 65 6.54 6.93 -6.31
C VAL A 65 6.96 8.13 -5.48
N TYR A 66 8.25 8.47 -5.52
CA TYR A 66 8.77 9.65 -4.86
C TYR A 66 9.16 10.70 -5.90
N ASP A 67 8.56 11.89 -5.81
CA ASP A 67 8.65 12.94 -6.83
C ASP A 67 9.48 14.16 -6.39
N ALA A 68 9.96 14.18 -5.13
CA ALA A 68 10.78 15.29 -4.65
C ALA A 68 12.29 15.09 -4.91
N PRO A 69 13.02 16.18 -5.27
CA PRO A 69 14.47 16.13 -5.49
C PRO A 69 15.29 15.55 -4.32
N HIS A 70 14.80 15.66 -3.08
CA HIS A 70 15.47 15.14 -1.90
C HIS A 70 15.21 13.63 -1.67
N ALA A 71 14.16 13.06 -2.26
CA ALA A 71 13.89 11.62 -2.17
C ALA A 71 14.91 10.80 -2.96
N HIS A 72 15.38 11.33 -4.09
CA HIS A 72 16.48 10.76 -4.88
C HIS A 72 17.75 10.57 -4.05
N LEU A 73 18.14 11.56 -3.24
CA LEU A 73 19.33 11.48 -2.37
C LEU A 73 19.21 10.39 -1.29
N VAL A 74 17.98 10.08 -0.92
CA VAL A 74 17.61 9.16 0.16
C VAL A 74 17.47 7.72 -0.39
N HIS A 75 17.11 7.54 -1.66
CA HIS A 75 16.98 6.21 -2.30
C HIS A 75 18.14 5.78 -3.21
N GLU A 76 18.87 6.72 -3.83
CA GLU A 76 19.84 6.41 -4.88
C GLU A 76 21.31 6.50 -4.46
N LEU A 77 21.61 6.87 -3.21
CA LEU A 77 22.97 6.88 -2.68
C LEU A 77 23.22 5.68 -1.77
N PRO A 78 23.97 4.65 -2.21
CA PRO A 78 24.34 3.50 -1.38
C PRO A 78 25.16 3.87 -0.13
N GLY A 79 25.80 5.05 -0.15
CA GLY A 79 26.52 5.64 0.98
C GLY A 79 25.64 6.45 1.94
N GLY A 80 24.33 6.54 1.69
CA GLY A 80 23.34 7.18 2.56
C GLY A 80 23.03 6.37 3.81
N HIS A 81 24.02 5.69 4.39
CA HIS A 81 23.92 5.30 5.79
C HIS A 81 23.69 6.57 6.60
N HIS A 82 22.48 6.68 7.12
CA HIS A 82 22.09 7.41 8.32
C HIS A 82 22.97 8.60 8.64
N LEU A 83 22.64 9.73 8.04
CA LEU A 83 22.85 11.01 8.71
C LEU A 83 21.98 10.96 9.98
N GLU A 84 22.57 10.39 11.04
CA GLU A 84 22.09 10.30 12.42
C GLU A 84 20.56 10.23 12.55
N ASN A 85 20.01 9.00 12.69
CA ASN A 85 18.61 8.65 13.03
C ASN A 85 17.66 8.18 11.89
N GLY A 86 18.14 7.78 10.71
CA GLY A 86 17.32 7.11 9.69
C GLY A 86 17.20 5.59 9.87
N GLU A 87 16.20 4.93 9.25
CA GLU A 87 16.17 3.46 9.11
C GLU A 87 16.76 2.99 7.76
N ASP A 88 17.40 1.81 7.64
CA ASP A 88 18.02 1.38 6.36
C ASP A 88 17.02 1.09 5.22
N LYS A 89 15.75 0.83 5.55
CA LYS A 89 14.74 0.34 4.61
C LYS A 89 13.34 0.81 5.03
N TRP A 90 12.99 2.07 4.75
CA TRP A 90 11.77 2.70 5.31
C TRP A 90 10.49 2.00 4.85
N VAL A 91 10.34 1.74 3.54
CA VAL A 91 9.13 1.12 3.01
C VAL A 91 9.01 -0.34 3.47
N GLU A 92 10.10 -1.10 3.47
CA GLU A 92 10.06 -2.51 3.91
C GLU A 92 9.78 -2.62 5.43
N LYS A 93 10.36 -1.74 6.25
CA LYS A 93 10.09 -1.70 7.69
C LYS A 93 8.70 -1.18 8.01
N ALA A 94 8.25 -0.12 7.34
CA ALA A 94 6.89 0.39 7.46
C ALA A 94 5.88 -0.69 7.06
N ALA A 95 6.10 -1.38 5.94
CA ALA A 95 5.28 -2.51 5.51
C ALA A 95 5.27 -3.64 6.57
N THR A 96 6.42 -3.94 7.18
CA THR A 96 6.51 -4.93 8.26
C THR A 96 5.71 -4.51 9.49
N ARG A 97 5.82 -3.23 9.93
CA ARG A 97 5.07 -2.70 11.09
C ARG A 97 3.58 -2.62 10.83
N LYS A 98 3.18 -2.24 9.62
CA LYS A 98 1.80 -2.02 9.22
C LYS A 98 1.10 -3.25 8.65
N ARG A 99 1.81 -4.38 8.51
CA ARG A 99 1.28 -5.63 7.96
C ARG A 99 -0.08 -6.01 8.53
N ASN A 100 -0.24 -6.01 9.85
CA ASN A 100 -1.49 -6.41 10.49
C ASN A 100 -2.63 -5.41 10.25
N GLU A 101 -2.32 -4.13 10.10
CA GLU A 101 -3.30 -3.10 9.79
C GLU A 101 -3.81 -3.26 8.36
N VAL A 102 -2.90 -3.49 7.41
CA VAL A 102 -3.24 -3.77 6.00
C VAL A 102 -4.04 -5.07 5.85
N LEU A 103 -3.70 -6.12 6.62
CA LEU A 103 -4.45 -7.38 6.61
C LEU A 103 -5.88 -7.20 7.14
N ARG A 104 -6.08 -6.41 8.21
CA ARG A 104 -7.43 -6.10 8.72
C ARG A 104 -8.24 -5.28 7.72
N LEU A 105 -7.61 -4.34 7.03
CA LEU A 105 -8.25 -3.58 5.95
C LEU A 105 -8.74 -4.52 4.83
N PHE A 106 -7.88 -5.46 4.41
CA PHE A 106 -8.23 -6.49 3.43
C PHE A 106 -9.43 -7.31 3.89
N GLU A 107 -9.36 -7.90 5.09
CA GLU A 107 -10.45 -8.71 5.65
C GLU A 107 -11.76 -7.92 5.74
N SER A 108 -11.71 -6.68 6.22
CA SER A 108 -12.89 -5.83 6.36
C SER A 108 -13.55 -5.50 5.02
N LYS A 109 -12.77 -5.11 3.99
CA LYS A 109 -13.32 -4.75 2.68
C LYS A 109 -13.85 -5.96 1.93
N MET A 110 -13.11 -7.07 1.96
CA MET A 110 -13.55 -8.30 1.28
C MET A 110 -14.79 -8.88 1.94
N MET A 111 -14.86 -8.92 3.27
CA MET A 111 -16.07 -9.36 3.98
C MET A 111 -17.24 -8.40 3.76
N GLY A 112 -16.99 -7.09 3.62
CA GLY A 112 -18.02 -6.13 3.23
C GLY A 112 -18.70 -6.51 1.92
N VAL A 113 -17.90 -6.73 0.86
CA VAL A 113 -18.42 -7.16 -0.45
C VAL A 113 -19.17 -8.49 -0.36
N LEU A 114 -18.61 -9.47 0.35
CA LEU A 114 -19.23 -10.79 0.49
C LEU A 114 -20.56 -10.75 1.27
N ASN A 115 -20.67 -9.90 2.29
CA ASN A 115 -21.90 -9.74 3.07
C ASN A 115 -22.98 -8.94 2.32
N GLU A 116 -22.59 -8.01 1.44
CA GLU A 116 -23.53 -7.24 0.61
C GLU A 116 -24.12 -8.07 -0.54
N ASN A 117 -23.46 -9.20 -0.89
CA ASN A 117 -23.82 -10.06 -2.03
C ASN A 117 -24.20 -11.50 -1.64
N GLY A 118 -24.37 -11.81 -0.35
CA GLY A 118 -24.76 -13.12 0.18
C GLY A 118 -26.10 -13.11 0.90
#